data_AF-A0A2M7DDG6-F1
#
_entry.id   AF-A0A2M7DDG6-F1
#
_cell.length_a   1.000
_cell.length_b   1.000
_cell.length_c   1.000
_cell.angle_alpha   90.00
_cell.angle_beta   90.00
_cell.angle_gamma   90.00
#
_symmetry.space_group_name_H-M   'P 1'
#
loop_
_entity.id
_entity.type
_entity.pdbx_description
1 polymer ?
#
loop_
_entity_poly.entity_id
_entity_poly.type
_entity_poly.pdbx_seq_one_letter_code
_entity_poly.pdbx_strand_id
1 'polypeptide(L)'
;TLVNNIETFYWVSKIDQGEYQGNRFYSIEGDTKNRGVFELPETDTIKQILEKTDNIPPFPYFVQVGGGACGAIMLPNELNQPIKGAGSIIVFDKNKTDVYQLMRGWAKFFHQNNCNQCSPCREGLYRIFELMGQDKEKVLSEKTKLYDIFAALEKTSLCPLGRLATAPFKTALQKLF
;
A
#
# COMPACT_ATOMS: atom_id res chain seq x y z
N THR A 1 22.25 5.86 -18.30
CA THR A 1 21.59 4.54 -18.21
C THR A 1 20.09 4.74 -18.14
N LEU A 2 19.31 3.99 -18.91
CA LEU A 2 17.85 3.97 -18.79
C LEU A 2 17.44 2.92 -17.75
N VAL A 3 16.54 3.28 -16.83
CA VAL A 3 16.02 2.39 -15.80
C VAL A 3 14.50 2.36 -15.93
N ASN A 4 13.95 1.21 -16.24
CA ASN A 4 12.50 0.99 -16.37
C ASN A 4 12.07 -0.26 -15.62
N ASN A 5 10.79 -0.32 -15.24
CA ASN A 5 10.20 -1.52 -14.68
C ASN A 5 10.12 -2.62 -15.76
N ILE A 6 10.15 -3.89 -15.35
CA ILE A 6 10.01 -5.03 -16.27
C ILE A 6 8.70 -4.98 -17.07
N GLU A 7 7.59 -4.59 -16.44
CA GLU A 7 6.29 -4.41 -17.07
C GLU A 7 6.36 -3.36 -18.19
N THR A 8 7.13 -2.28 -18.00
CA THR A 8 7.34 -1.27 -19.03
C THR A 8 8.00 -1.86 -20.27
N PHE A 9 9.03 -2.70 -20.12
CA PHE A 9 9.68 -3.33 -21.27
C PHE A 9 8.77 -4.32 -21.99
N TYR A 10 7.93 -5.06 -21.25
CA TYR A 10 6.90 -5.91 -21.83
C TYR A 10 5.94 -5.08 -22.71
N TRP A 11 5.43 -3.96 -22.19
CA TRP A 11 4.50 -3.11 -22.94
C TRP A 11 5.14 -2.40 -24.14
N VAL A 12 6.40 -1.99 -24.06
CA VAL A 12 7.12 -1.43 -25.22
C VAL A 12 7.12 -2.41 -26.39
N SER A 13 7.34 -3.70 -26.14
CA SER A 13 7.27 -4.73 -27.20
C SER A 13 5.87 -4.85 -27.80
N LYS A 14 4.81 -4.72 -26.98
CA LYS A 14 3.43 -4.78 -27.46
C LYS A 14 3.02 -3.54 -28.24
N ILE A 15 3.54 -2.37 -27.88
CA ILE A 15 3.34 -1.12 -28.62
C ILE A 15 3.99 -1.22 -30.00
N ASP A 16 5.23 -1.71 -30.08
CA ASP A 16 5.96 -1.91 -31.34
C ASP A 16 5.21 -2.86 -32.30
N GLN A 17 4.56 -3.88 -31.75
CA GLN A 17 3.72 -4.83 -32.50
C GLN A 17 2.32 -4.29 -32.85
N GLY A 18 1.94 -3.10 -32.36
CA GLY A 18 0.58 -2.58 -32.51
C GLY A 18 -0.50 -3.34 -31.73
N GLU A 19 -0.09 -4.14 -30.74
CA GLU A 19 -0.96 -5.00 -29.93
C GLU A 19 -1.36 -4.37 -28.59
N TYR A 20 -0.78 -3.23 -28.20
CA TYR A 20 -1.07 -2.60 -26.92
C TYR A 20 -2.49 -1.99 -26.88
N GLN A 21 -3.31 -2.47 -25.96
CA GLN A 21 -4.72 -2.07 -25.82
C GLN A 21 -5.00 -1.16 -24.61
N GLY A 22 -3.96 -0.59 -23.98
CA GLY A 22 -4.13 0.21 -22.76
C GLY A 22 -4.38 -0.64 -21.51
N ASN A 23 -3.93 -1.90 -21.53
CA ASN A 23 -3.99 -2.80 -20.39
C ASN A 23 -2.73 -2.69 -19.52
N ARG A 24 -2.87 -3.13 -18.28
CA ARG A 24 -1.75 -3.32 -17.36
C ARG A 24 -2.00 -4.50 -16.43
N PHE A 25 -0.98 -4.90 -15.68
CA PHE A 25 -1.11 -5.98 -14.71
C PHE A 25 -1.56 -5.48 -13.33
N TYR A 26 -2.46 -6.25 -12.72
CA TYR A 26 -2.91 -6.08 -11.35
C TYR A 26 -2.66 -7.35 -10.55
N SER A 27 -1.98 -7.23 -9.41
CA SER A 27 -1.72 -8.35 -8.50
C SER A 27 -2.71 -8.31 -7.36
N ILE A 28 -3.53 -9.37 -7.23
CA ILE A 28 -4.56 -9.49 -6.20
C ILE A 28 -4.16 -10.58 -5.21
N GLU A 29 -4.06 -10.19 -3.94
CA GLU A 29 -3.64 -11.05 -2.83
C GLU A 29 -4.55 -10.90 -1.60
N GLY A 30 -4.24 -11.62 -0.54
CA GLY A 30 -4.95 -11.54 0.74
C GLY A 30 -6.22 -12.38 0.80
N ASP A 31 -7.17 -11.99 1.63
CA ASP A 31 -8.39 -12.74 1.92
C ASP A 31 -9.40 -12.67 0.76
N THR A 32 -9.10 -13.38 -0.32
CA THR A 32 -9.95 -13.46 -1.51
C THR A 32 -9.78 -14.80 -2.24
N LYS A 33 -10.70 -15.07 -3.17
CA LYS A 33 -10.91 -16.38 -3.80
C LYS A 33 -9.90 -16.65 -4.93
N ASN A 34 -9.77 -15.72 -5.88
CA ASN A 34 -8.98 -15.90 -7.10
C ASN A 34 -7.72 -15.01 -7.05
N ARG A 35 -6.77 -15.36 -6.18
CA ARG A 35 -5.49 -14.64 -6.08
C ARG A 35 -4.66 -14.86 -7.35
N GLY A 36 -3.94 -13.83 -7.78
CA GLY A 36 -3.09 -13.93 -8.96
C GLY A 36 -2.77 -12.59 -9.60
N VAL A 37 -2.27 -12.66 -10.82
CA VAL A 37 -1.98 -11.50 -11.67
C VAL A 37 -2.98 -11.48 -12.82
N PHE A 38 -3.62 -10.34 -13.02
CA PHE A 38 -4.67 -10.15 -14.02
C PHE A 38 -4.30 -9.01 -14.96
N GLU A 39 -4.48 -9.22 -16.25
CA GLU A 39 -4.35 -8.18 -17.27
C GLU A 39 -5.72 -7.54 -17.51
N LEU A 40 -5.85 -6.24 -17.17
CA LEU A 40 -7.10 -5.48 -17.30
C LEU A 40 -6.82 -4.06 -17.77
N PRO A 41 -7.82 -3.32 -18.29
CA PRO A 41 -7.67 -1.92 -18.67
C PRO A 41 -7.12 -1.03 -17.54
N GLU A 42 -6.24 -0.09 -17.89
CA GLU A 42 -5.72 0.91 -16.94
C GLU A 42 -6.82 1.83 -16.38
N THR A 43 -7.91 2.01 -17.14
CA THR A 43 -9.04 2.85 -16.75
C THR A 43 -9.97 2.22 -15.73
N ASP A 44 -9.85 0.90 -15.49
CA ASP A 44 -10.72 0.21 -14.55
C ASP A 44 -10.50 0.71 -13.11
N THR A 45 -11.60 0.88 -12.39
CA THR A 45 -11.56 1.17 -10.96
C THR A 45 -11.18 -0.07 -10.16
N ILE A 46 -10.67 0.12 -8.93
CA ILE A 46 -10.37 -0.98 -8.00
C ILE A 46 -11.58 -1.91 -7.84
N LYS A 47 -12.78 -1.33 -7.72
CA LYS A 47 -14.03 -2.08 -7.61
C LYS A 47 -14.28 -2.97 -8.84
N GLN A 48 -14.18 -2.39 -10.05
CA GLN A 48 -14.36 -3.14 -11.30
C GLN A 48 -13.32 -4.26 -11.45
N ILE A 49 -12.07 -4.02 -11.04
CA ILE A 49 -11.01 -5.03 -11.06
C ILE A 49 -11.39 -6.22 -10.17
N LEU A 50 -11.81 -5.96 -8.93
CA LEU A 50 -12.24 -7.01 -8.00
C LEU A 50 -13.50 -7.75 -8.49
N GLU A 51 -14.44 -7.06 -9.12
CA GLU A 51 -15.65 -7.66 -9.69
C GLU A 51 -15.33 -8.57 -10.89
N LYS A 52 -14.56 -8.08 -11.88
CA LYS A 52 -14.18 -8.82 -13.08
C LYS A 52 -13.35 -10.07 -12.79
N THR A 53 -12.63 -10.07 -11.66
CA THR A 53 -11.77 -11.18 -11.23
C THR A 53 -12.43 -12.10 -10.19
N ASP A 54 -13.71 -11.87 -9.86
CA ASP A 54 -14.45 -12.64 -8.85
C ASP A 54 -13.72 -12.67 -7.49
N ASN A 55 -13.21 -11.50 -7.09
CA ASN A 55 -12.42 -11.26 -5.88
C ASN A 55 -13.07 -10.30 -4.87
N ILE A 56 -14.33 -9.91 -5.08
CA ILE A 56 -15.12 -9.22 -4.06
C ILE A 56 -15.43 -10.21 -2.93
N PRO A 57 -14.93 -9.99 -1.71
CA PRO A 57 -15.18 -10.93 -0.61
C PRO A 57 -16.62 -10.82 -0.08
N PRO A 58 -17.18 -11.92 0.45
CA PRO A 58 -18.54 -11.96 1.01
C PRO A 58 -18.64 -11.42 2.44
N PHE A 59 -17.56 -10.86 3.00
CA PHE A 59 -17.47 -10.36 4.38
C PHE A 59 -17.04 -8.89 4.41
N PRO A 60 -17.23 -8.18 5.53
CA PRO A 60 -16.68 -6.83 5.70
C PRO A 60 -15.17 -6.81 5.49
N TYR A 61 -14.69 -5.94 4.60
CA TYR A 61 -13.28 -5.91 4.19
C TYR A 61 -12.75 -4.49 4.05
N PHE A 62 -11.44 -4.39 3.98
CA PHE A 62 -10.70 -3.24 3.47
C PHE A 62 -9.58 -3.74 2.56
N VAL A 63 -8.99 -2.84 1.78
CA VAL A 63 -7.89 -3.19 0.88
C VAL A 63 -6.68 -2.31 1.12
N GLN A 64 -5.48 -2.84 0.88
CA GLN A 64 -4.26 -2.07 0.75
C GLN A 64 -3.88 -1.97 -0.74
N VAL A 65 -3.72 -0.75 -1.26
CA VAL A 65 -3.58 -0.52 -2.71
C VAL A 65 -2.35 0.33 -3.04
N GLY A 66 -1.65 -0.06 -4.12
CA GLY A 66 -0.67 0.79 -4.82
C GLY A 66 0.78 0.27 -4.81
N GLY A 67 1.14 -0.66 -3.93
CA GLY A 67 2.50 -1.22 -3.91
C GLY A 67 2.90 -1.90 -2.60
N GLY A 68 2.17 -2.94 -2.20
CA GLY A 68 2.46 -3.71 -0.99
C GLY A 68 2.49 -2.84 0.26
N ALA A 69 3.58 -2.92 1.04
CA ALA A 69 3.71 -2.24 2.33
C ALA A 69 3.58 -0.71 2.27
N CYS A 70 3.87 -0.05 1.14
CA CYS A 70 3.67 1.40 0.98
C CYS A 70 2.25 1.79 0.55
N GLY A 71 1.39 0.80 0.28
CA GLY A 71 0.03 1.03 -0.19
C GLY A 71 -0.85 1.67 0.88
N ALA A 72 -1.80 2.50 0.45
CA ALA A 72 -2.78 3.10 1.33
C ALA A 72 -3.93 2.12 1.63
N ILE A 73 -4.50 2.20 2.82
CA ILE A 73 -5.74 1.52 3.17
C ILE A 73 -6.92 2.24 2.54
N MET A 74 -7.79 1.49 1.88
CA MET A 74 -9.05 1.96 1.31
C MET A 74 -10.21 1.08 1.76
N LEU A 75 -11.34 1.73 2.05
CA LEU A 75 -12.61 1.10 2.35
C LEU A 75 -13.43 0.87 1.06
N PRO A 76 -14.43 -0.03 1.07
CA PRO A 76 -15.22 -0.36 -0.13
C PRO A 76 -15.86 0.84 -0.85
N ASN A 77 -16.23 1.89 -0.11
CA ASN A 77 -16.80 3.12 -0.66
C ASN A 77 -15.77 4.03 -1.37
N GLU A 78 -14.49 3.76 -1.22
CA GLU A 78 -13.40 4.52 -1.84
C GLU A 78 -12.86 3.84 -3.11
N LEU A 79 -13.37 2.66 -3.48
CA LEU A 79 -12.82 1.82 -4.55
C LEU A 79 -13.27 2.24 -5.97
N ASN A 80 -14.12 3.25 -6.08
CA ASN A 80 -14.58 3.78 -7.37
C ASN A 80 -13.57 4.76 -7.98
N GLN A 81 -12.30 4.35 -8.04
CA GLN A 81 -11.21 5.10 -8.66
C GLN A 81 -10.15 4.13 -9.22
N PRO A 82 -9.40 4.52 -10.26
CA PRO A 82 -8.29 3.70 -10.78
C PRO A 82 -7.13 3.57 -9.78
N ILE A 83 -6.30 2.56 -9.98
CA ILE A 83 -5.10 2.33 -9.14
C ILE A 83 -3.92 3.13 -9.66
N LYS A 84 -3.25 3.82 -8.73
CA LYS A 84 -1.93 4.42 -8.97
C LYS A 84 -0.83 3.49 -8.47
N GLY A 85 0.37 3.60 -9.03
CA GLY A 85 1.53 2.83 -8.58
C GLY A 85 1.60 1.44 -9.24
N ALA A 86 1.95 0.41 -8.48
CA ALA A 86 2.36 -0.90 -8.97
C ALA A 86 1.21 -1.89 -9.25
N GLY A 87 -0.06 -1.47 -9.21
CA GLY A 87 -1.21 -2.35 -9.51
C GLY A 87 -1.51 -3.43 -8.46
N SER A 88 -0.87 -3.37 -7.28
CA SER A 88 -1.07 -4.33 -6.18
C SER A 88 -2.31 -3.99 -5.34
N ILE A 89 -3.14 -5.01 -5.08
CA ILE A 89 -4.32 -4.98 -4.21
C ILE A 89 -4.22 -6.14 -3.22
N ILE A 90 -4.20 -5.83 -1.93
CA ILE A 90 -4.26 -6.85 -0.87
C ILE A 90 -5.60 -6.70 -0.16
N VAL A 91 -6.43 -7.74 -0.18
CA VAL A 91 -7.73 -7.78 0.49
C VAL A 91 -7.55 -8.27 1.92
N PHE A 92 -8.16 -7.59 2.89
CA PHE A 92 -8.15 -7.99 4.30
C PHE A 92 -9.57 -8.15 4.81
N ASP A 93 -9.85 -9.28 5.45
CA ASP A 93 -11.09 -9.48 6.20
C ASP A 93 -11.05 -8.67 7.49
N LYS A 94 -11.99 -7.72 7.63
CA LYS A 94 -12.07 -6.80 8.76
C LYS A 94 -12.36 -7.51 10.07
N ASN A 95 -13.01 -8.67 10.05
CA ASN A 95 -13.43 -9.37 11.26
C ASN A 95 -12.28 -10.13 11.93
N LYS A 96 -11.27 -10.56 11.17
CA LYS A 96 -10.12 -11.34 11.68
C LYS A 96 -8.79 -10.59 11.65
N THR A 97 -8.71 -9.48 10.92
CA THR A 97 -7.45 -8.73 10.78
C THR A 97 -7.23 -7.82 11.98
N ASP A 98 -6.20 -8.11 12.78
CA ASP A 98 -5.69 -7.15 13.76
C ASP A 98 -4.88 -6.07 13.07
N VAL A 99 -5.51 -4.92 12.83
CA VAL A 99 -4.92 -3.77 12.16
C VAL A 99 -3.70 -3.22 12.91
N TYR A 100 -3.67 -3.33 14.24
CA TYR A 100 -2.52 -2.86 15.02
C TYR A 100 -1.30 -3.78 14.82
N GLN A 101 -1.52 -5.10 14.72
CA GLN A 101 -0.46 -6.04 14.35
C GLN A 101 0.04 -5.81 12.93
N LEU A 102 -0.86 -5.47 12.00
CA LEU A 102 -0.48 -5.10 10.64
C LEU A 102 0.43 -3.87 10.63
N MET A 103 0.08 -2.82 11.40
CA MET A 103 0.94 -1.65 11.60
C MET A 103 2.30 -2.00 12.21
N ARG A 104 2.36 -2.90 13.21
CA ARG A 104 3.63 -3.42 13.73
C ARG A 104 4.48 -4.09 12.64
N GLY A 105 3.84 -4.89 11.80
CA GLY A 105 4.48 -5.56 10.67
C GLY A 105 5.11 -4.56 9.69
N TRP A 106 4.36 -3.53 9.28
CA TRP A 106 4.89 -2.46 8.43
C TRP A 106 6.05 -1.72 9.09
N ALA A 107 5.95 -1.38 10.38
CA ALA A 107 6.97 -0.63 11.08
C ALA A 107 8.29 -1.41 11.16
N LYS A 108 8.20 -2.71 11.45
CA LYS A 108 9.34 -3.62 11.40
C LYS A 108 9.94 -3.69 10.00
N PHE A 109 9.11 -3.87 8.97
CA PHE A 109 9.56 -3.93 7.58
C PHE A 109 10.34 -2.68 7.18
N PHE A 110 9.77 -1.49 7.42
CA PHE A 110 10.42 -0.24 7.05
C PHE A 110 11.67 0.04 7.87
N HIS A 111 11.67 -0.25 9.18
CA HIS A 111 12.87 -0.13 9.99
C HIS A 111 14.01 -1.01 9.47
N GLN A 112 13.73 -2.25 9.08
CA GLN A 112 14.74 -3.19 8.58
C GLN A 112 15.23 -2.89 7.16
N ASN A 113 14.39 -2.27 6.30
CA ASN A 113 14.68 -2.07 4.88
C ASN A 113 15.03 -0.62 4.50
N ASN A 114 15.25 0.25 5.48
CA ASN A 114 15.70 1.60 5.20
C ASN A 114 17.22 1.63 4.90
N CYS A 115 17.65 2.50 3.96
CA CYS A 115 19.07 2.60 3.57
C CYS A 115 19.93 3.43 4.54
N ASN A 116 19.34 4.00 5.60
CA ASN A 116 19.98 4.84 6.61
C ASN A 116 20.61 6.16 6.10
N GLN A 117 20.41 6.56 4.85
CA GLN A 117 21.11 7.71 4.25
C GLN A 117 20.60 9.07 4.75
N CYS A 118 19.29 9.26 4.90
CA CYS A 118 18.71 10.52 5.39
C CYS A 118 18.18 10.37 6.81
N SER A 119 18.57 11.29 7.69
CA SER A 119 18.17 11.31 9.10
C SER A 119 16.66 11.19 9.34
N PRO A 120 15.77 11.92 8.62
CA PRO A 120 14.33 11.78 8.88
C PRO A 120 13.81 10.37 8.64
N CYS A 121 14.30 9.67 7.61
CA CYS A 121 13.92 8.29 7.33
C CYS A 121 14.49 7.32 8.38
N ARG A 122 15.79 7.40 8.65
CA ARG A 122 16.48 6.51 9.60
C ARG A 122 15.88 6.61 11.01
N GLU A 123 15.80 7.83 11.53
CA GLU A 123 15.33 8.07 12.89
C GLU A 123 13.79 7.97 12.96
N GLY A 124 13.08 8.52 11.99
CA GLY A 124 11.61 8.53 11.97
C GLY A 124 11.02 7.13 11.90
N LEU A 125 11.55 6.25 11.04
CA LEU A 125 11.09 4.86 10.96
C LEU A 125 11.44 4.05 12.21
N TYR A 126 12.60 4.32 12.82
CA TYR A 126 12.95 3.72 14.12
C TYR A 126 11.96 4.15 15.22
N ARG A 127 11.60 5.44 15.29
CA ARG A 127 10.61 5.93 16.26
C ARG A 127 9.21 5.34 16.04
N ILE A 128 8.77 5.20 14.79
CA ILE A 128 7.50 4.51 14.49
C ILE A 128 7.58 3.06 14.98
N PHE A 129 8.68 2.35 14.72
CA PHE A 129 8.87 0.98 15.19
C PHE A 129 8.85 0.87 16.72
N GLU A 130 9.53 1.76 17.43
CA GLU A 130 9.53 1.84 18.89
C GLU A 130 8.11 2.08 19.44
N LEU A 131 7.38 3.04 18.86
CA LEU A 131 5.99 3.33 19.26
C LEU A 131 5.06 2.14 19.01
N MET A 132 5.15 1.50 17.84
CA MET A 132 4.34 0.31 17.52
C MET A 132 4.66 -0.89 18.43
N GLY A 133 5.82 -0.90 19.09
CA GLY A 133 6.15 -1.88 20.12
C GLY A 133 5.38 -1.71 21.44
N GLN A 134 4.72 -0.56 21.64
CA GLN A 134 3.96 -0.27 22.86
C GLN A 134 2.52 -0.81 22.80
N ASP A 135 1.79 -0.65 23.90
CA ASP A 135 0.38 -0.99 23.97
C ASP A 135 -0.48 -0.14 23.00
N LYS A 136 -1.46 -0.79 22.38
CA LYS A 136 -2.34 -0.17 21.39
C LYS A 136 -3.06 1.06 21.94
N GLU A 137 -3.66 0.97 23.12
CA GLU A 137 -4.47 2.06 23.69
C GLU A 137 -3.59 3.29 23.96
N LYS A 138 -2.39 3.04 24.48
CA LYS A 138 -1.41 4.10 24.72
C LYS A 138 -1.04 4.81 23.41
N VAL A 139 -0.71 4.08 22.36
CA VAL A 139 -0.31 4.69 21.09
C VAL A 139 -1.45 5.46 20.43
N LEU A 140 -2.68 4.93 20.47
CA LEU A 140 -3.84 5.61 19.93
C LEU A 140 -4.16 6.90 20.70
N SER A 141 -3.96 6.92 22.02
CA SER A 141 -4.12 8.13 22.83
C SER A 141 -3.10 9.23 22.47
N GLU A 142 -1.92 8.84 21.97
CA GLU A 142 -0.83 9.74 21.60
C GLU A 142 -0.64 9.87 20.08
N LYS A 143 -1.69 9.64 19.29
CA LYS A 143 -1.61 9.59 17.81
C LYS A 143 -0.94 10.82 17.18
N THR A 144 -1.04 11.99 17.81
CA THR A 144 -0.39 13.23 17.35
C THR A 144 1.12 13.05 17.17
N LYS A 145 1.79 12.32 18.06
CA LYS A 145 3.24 12.03 17.95
C LYS A 145 3.56 11.28 16.66
N LEU A 146 2.71 10.34 16.26
CA LEU A 146 2.85 9.63 14.98
C LEU A 146 2.66 10.57 13.79
N TYR A 147 1.65 11.44 13.83
CA TYR A 147 1.41 12.42 12.77
C TYR A 147 2.56 13.42 12.60
N ASP A 148 3.20 13.83 13.69
CA ASP A 148 4.39 14.69 13.62
C ASP A 148 5.55 14.00 12.91
N ILE A 149 5.79 12.72 13.24
CA ILE A 149 6.80 11.91 12.55
C ILE A 149 6.44 11.71 11.08
N PHE A 150 5.17 11.45 10.77
CA PHE A 150 4.71 11.29 9.38
C PHE A 150 4.95 12.56 8.58
N ALA A 151 4.63 13.73 9.14
CA ALA A 151 4.86 15.02 8.47
C ALA A 151 6.35 15.26 8.19
N ALA A 152 7.24 14.91 9.12
CA ALA A 152 8.68 15.01 8.92
C ALA A 152 9.15 14.06 7.79
N LEU A 153 8.72 12.80 7.81
CA LEU A 153 9.05 11.80 6.80
C LEU A 153 8.58 12.22 5.40
N GLU A 154 7.32 12.63 5.27
CA GLU A 154 6.70 13.05 4.00
C GLU A 154 7.42 14.25 3.37
N LYS A 155 7.82 15.24 4.19
CA LYS A 155 8.40 16.51 3.72
C LYS A 155 9.91 16.46 3.50
N THR A 156 10.63 15.66 4.28
CA THR A 156 12.10 15.80 4.39
C THR A 156 12.89 14.53 4.03
N SER A 157 12.21 13.39 3.81
CA SER A 157 12.91 12.19 3.34
C SER A 157 13.46 12.37 1.93
N LEU A 158 14.65 11.81 1.68
CA LEU A 158 15.34 11.95 0.40
C LEU A 158 14.61 11.21 -0.73
N CYS A 159 14.20 9.97 -0.51
CA CYS A 159 13.61 9.09 -1.52
C CYS A 159 12.15 8.73 -1.21
N PRO A 160 11.41 8.17 -2.19
CA PRO A 160 10.01 7.79 -2.00
C PRO A 160 9.74 6.80 -0.88
N LEU A 161 10.70 5.92 -0.51
CA LEU A 161 10.51 4.97 0.61
C LEU A 161 10.17 5.72 1.90
N GLY A 162 10.99 6.68 2.31
CA GLY A 162 10.75 7.43 3.55
C GLY A 162 9.48 8.27 3.47
N ARG A 163 9.19 8.86 2.29
CA ARG A 163 7.98 9.70 2.10
C ARG A 163 6.68 8.90 2.09
N LEU A 164 6.68 7.69 1.50
CA LEU A 164 5.48 6.87 1.30
C LEU A 164 5.27 5.84 2.40
N ALA A 165 6.27 5.56 3.23
CA ALA A 165 6.14 4.65 4.36
C ALA A 165 5.01 5.03 5.34
N THR A 166 4.60 6.30 5.36
CA THR A 166 3.54 6.83 6.24
C THR A 166 2.13 6.49 5.77
N ALA A 167 1.93 6.29 4.45
CA ALA A 167 0.62 6.09 3.84
C ALA A 167 -0.24 4.99 4.48
N PRO A 168 0.28 3.75 4.67
CA PRO A 168 -0.51 2.68 5.29
C PRO A 168 -0.93 3.00 6.73
N PHE A 169 -0.02 3.57 7.54
CA PHE A 169 -0.31 3.93 8.94
C PHE A 169 -1.33 5.05 9.04
N LYS A 170 -1.13 6.12 8.26
CA LYS A 170 -1.96 7.32 8.27
C LYS A 170 -3.40 6.96 7.90
N THR A 171 -3.58 6.17 6.85
CA THR A 171 -4.91 5.75 6.39
C THR A 171 -5.55 4.72 7.33
N ALA A 172 -4.78 3.80 7.92
CA ALA A 172 -5.29 2.89 8.95
C ALA A 172 -5.80 3.66 10.18
N LEU A 173 -5.01 4.60 10.71
CA LEU A 173 -5.36 5.44 11.86
C LEU A 173 -6.57 6.35 11.63
N GLN A 174 -6.88 6.68 10.38
CA GLN A 174 -8.03 7.54 10.04
C GLN A 174 -9.32 6.74 9.82
N LYS A 175 -9.21 5.48 9.39
CA LYS A 175 -10.33 4.72 8.83
C LYS A 175 -10.72 3.50 9.66
N LEU A 176 -9.79 2.97 10.45
CA LEU A 176 -9.93 1.68 11.15
C LEU A 176 -9.79 1.80 12.67
N PHE A 177 -9.49 2.99 13.20
CA PHE A 177 -9.48 3.35 14.62
C PHE A 177 -10.23 4.66 14.83
#